data_AF-A0A7X7CYI5-F1
#
_entry.id   AF-A0A7X7CYI5-F1
#
_cell.length_a   1.000
_cell.length_b   1.000
_cell.length_c   1.000
_cell.angle_alpha   90.00
_cell.angle_beta   90.00
_cell.angle_gamma   90.00
#
_symmetry.space_group_name_H-M   'P 1'
#
loop_
_entity.id
_entity.type
_entity.pdbx_description
1 polymer ?
#
loop_
_entity_poly.entity_id
_entity_poly.type
_entity_poly.pdbx_seq_one_letter_code
_entity_poly.pdbx_strand_id
1 'polypeptide(L)'
;MEHTTDIRLLNEKIEKESAFVDLVRQEINKVIVGQRHLTDSLLIGLLSNGHILLEGVPGLAKTLAIKTLASIIDTKFSRIQFTPDLLPADLIGTMIYSQKREEFVVRRGPIFANFILADEINRSPAKVQSALLEAMQERQVTIGETTYRLEEPFMVLATQNPIEQEGTYPLPEAQVDRFMLKVVITYPEKEEERLIIRENLASEFPTAKTILKPEDIIRARSVVKEVYLDEKIENYILDIVFATRQPEKFGLPKFTPLIAYGASPRAGISLAIAAKAYAFIRRRGFVVPEDVRSLCADVLRHRIGLTYEAEAENITQDQIIAEILNTVEVP
;
A
#
# COMPACT_ATOMS: atom_id res chain seq x y z
N MET A 1 30.85 20.46 5.02
CA MET A 1 31.33 19.65 6.15
C MET A 1 30.24 19.47 7.21
N GLU A 2 29.38 20.48 7.48
CA GLU A 2 28.24 20.32 8.40
C GLU A 2 27.20 19.29 7.93
N HIS A 3 26.75 19.33 6.67
CA HIS A 3 25.79 18.36 6.11
C HIS A 3 26.26 16.90 6.14
N THR A 4 27.57 16.66 5.98
CA THR A 4 28.13 15.30 5.96
C THR A 4 28.17 14.67 7.35
N THR A 5 28.37 15.48 8.38
CA THR A 5 28.34 15.05 9.79
C THR A 5 26.90 14.73 10.21
N ASP A 6 25.93 15.51 9.72
CA ASP A 6 24.50 15.32 9.98
C ASP A 6 23.96 14.02 9.35
N ILE A 7 24.37 13.71 8.12
CA ILE A 7 23.99 12.45 7.44
C ILE A 7 24.60 11.22 8.14
N ARG A 8 25.82 11.30 8.69
CA ARG A 8 26.41 10.18 9.45
C ARG A 8 25.63 9.90 10.74
N LEU A 9 25.29 10.94 11.50
CA LEU A 9 24.47 10.81 12.71
C LEU A 9 23.07 10.26 12.39
N LEU A 10 22.48 10.72 11.28
CA LEU A 10 21.20 10.22 10.80
C LEU A 10 21.26 8.75 10.37
N ASN A 11 22.34 8.32 9.71
CA ASN A 11 22.56 6.92 9.36
C ASN A 11 22.67 6.05 10.62
N GLU A 12 23.44 6.46 11.64
CA GLU A 12 23.57 5.70 12.90
C GLU A 12 22.22 5.59 13.62
N LYS A 13 21.45 6.69 13.66
CA LYS A 13 20.09 6.69 14.21
C LYS A 13 19.19 5.71 13.46
N ILE A 14 19.20 5.76 12.12
CA ILE A 14 18.36 4.89 11.29
C ILE A 14 18.79 3.44 11.38
N GLU A 15 20.08 3.13 11.42
CA GLU A 15 20.55 1.75 11.58
C GLU A 15 20.05 1.13 12.89
N LYS A 16 20.06 1.91 13.98
CA LYS A 16 19.51 1.49 15.27
C LYS A 16 17.99 1.31 15.23
N GLU A 17 17.26 2.29 14.69
CA GLU A 17 15.79 2.29 14.67
C GLU A 17 15.22 1.30 13.64
N SER A 18 15.96 0.97 12.58
CA SER A 18 15.56 -0.01 11.55
C SER A 18 15.96 -1.45 11.89
N ALA A 19 16.63 -1.69 13.02
CA ALA A 19 17.08 -3.03 13.41
C ALA A 19 15.94 -4.06 13.48
N PHE A 20 14.74 -3.64 13.86
CA PHE A 20 13.57 -4.52 13.91
C PHE A 20 13.09 -4.99 12.54
N VAL A 21 13.41 -4.28 11.45
CA VAL A 21 12.91 -4.58 10.10
C VAL A 21 13.35 -5.99 9.66
N ASP A 22 14.59 -6.37 9.98
CA ASP A 22 15.09 -7.71 9.67
C ASP A 22 14.40 -8.79 10.50
N LEU A 23 14.10 -8.51 11.77
CA LEU A 23 13.34 -9.43 12.63
C LEU A 23 11.93 -9.62 12.06
N VAL A 24 11.26 -8.54 11.66
CA VAL A 24 9.93 -8.61 11.03
C VAL A 24 9.99 -9.41 9.73
N ARG A 25 10.97 -9.14 8.86
CA ARG A 25 11.16 -9.91 7.63
C ARG A 25 11.41 -11.39 7.90
N GLN A 26 12.21 -11.72 8.90
CA GLN A 26 12.45 -13.11 9.30
C GLN A 26 11.17 -13.78 9.79
N GLU A 27 10.36 -13.12 10.61
CA GLU A 27 9.08 -13.67 11.08
C GLU A 27 8.07 -13.83 9.95
N ILE A 28 8.01 -12.89 9.00
CA ILE A 28 7.15 -12.98 7.81
C ILE A 28 7.58 -14.15 6.91
N ASN A 29 8.89 -14.29 6.65
CA ASN A 29 9.43 -15.33 5.77
C ASN A 29 9.27 -16.76 6.32
N LYS A 30 8.97 -16.93 7.62
CA LYS A 30 8.60 -18.23 8.18
C LYS A 30 7.23 -18.70 7.68
N VAL A 31 6.33 -17.74 7.43
CA VAL A 31 4.92 -18.02 7.13
C VAL A 31 4.63 -17.83 5.64
N ILE A 32 5.30 -16.87 4.99
CA ILE A 32 5.12 -16.55 3.57
C ILE A 32 6.36 -16.96 2.79
N VAL A 33 6.13 -17.74 1.74
CA VAL A 33 7.19 -18.19 0.83
C VAL A 33 7.14 -17.37 -0.46
N GLY A 34 8.31 -16.90 -0.92
CA GLY A 34 8.50 -16.33 -2.26
C GLY A 34 8.00 -14.89 -2.48
N GLN A 35 7.21 -14.34 -1.57
CA GLN A 35 6.59 -13.02 -1.78
C GLN A 35 7.39 -11.86 -1.18
N ARG A 36 8.64 -11.71 -1.63
CA ARG A 36 9.50 -10.59 -1.19
C ARG A 36 8.92 -9.23 -1.55
N HIS A 37 8.39 -9.08 -2.77
CA HIS A 37 7.80 -7.82 -3.24
C HIS A 37 6.60 -7.38 -2.40
N LEU A 38 5.69 -8.31 -2.09
CA LEU A 38 4.56 -8.04 -1.21
C LEU A 38 5.03 -7.65 0.20
N THR A 39 6.01 -8.38 0.74
CA THR A 39 6.54 -8.10 2.08
C THR A 39 7.12 -6.69 2.17
N ASP A 40 7.94 -6.31 1.19
CA ASP A 40 8.52 -4.97 1.13
C ASP A 40 7.43 -3.90 0.95
N SER A 41 6.46 -4.14 0.08
CA SER A 41 5.33 -3.23 -0.11
C SER A 41 4.50 -3.03 1.16
N LEU A 42 4.24 -4.10 1.92
CA LEU A 42 3.52 -4.04 3.20
C LEU A 42 4.30 -3.22 4.23
N LEU A 43 5.61 -3.41 4.33
CA LEU A 43 6.48 -2.64 5.22
C LEU A 43 6.53 -1.17 4.82
N ILE A 44 6.64 -0.89 3.51
CA ILE A 44 6.61 0.47 2.99
C ILE A 44 5.27 1.12 3.34
N GLY A 45 4.13 0.51 3.02
CA GLY A 45 2.80 1.03 3.34
C GLY A 45 2.61 1.27 4.84
N LEU A 46 3.11 0.36 5.68
CA LEU A 46 3.07 0.50 7.12
C LEU A 46 3.90 1.70 7.62
N LEU A 47 5.14 1.83 7.15
CA LEU A 47 6.09 2.88 7.57
C LEU A 47 5.79 4.25 6.94
N SER A 48 5.08 4.28 5.82
CA SER A 48 4.66 5.50 5.13
C SER A 48 3.27 6.00 5.54
N ASN A 49 2.56 5.24 6.39
CA ASN A 49 1.14 5.46 6.72
C ASN A 49 0.22 5.41 5.48
N GLY A 50 0.60 4.62 4.49
CA GLY A 50 -0.12 4.42 3.24
C GLY A 50 -1.09 3.24 3.26
N HIS A 51 -1.90 3.15 2.21
CA HIS A 51 -2.77 2.02 1.92
C HIS A 51 -2.36 1.37 0.62
N ILE A 52 -2.65 0.08 0.48
CA ILE A 52 -2.18 -0.73 -0.64
C ILE A 52 -3.38 -1.34 -1.34
N LEU A 53 -3.40 -1.19 -2.66
CA LEU A 53 -4.31 -1.90 -3.55
C LEU A 53 -3.56 -3.10 -4.13
N LEU A 54 -4.08 -4.30 -3.90
CA LEU A 54 -3.52 -5.54 -4.40
C LEU A 54 -4.32 -6.06 -5.56
N GLU A 55 -3.66 -6.19 -6.70
CA GLU A 55 -4.20 -6.90 -7.85
C GLU A 55 -3.49 -8.25 -7.97
N GLY A 56 -4.26 -9.31 -8.21
CA GLY A 56 -3.70 -10.63 -8.47
C GLY A 56 -4.70 -11.73 -8.18
N VAL A 57 -4.37 -12.93 -8.63
CA VAL A 57 -5.24 -14.10 -8.52
C VAL A 57 -5.50 -14.52 -7.06
N PRO A 58 -6.64 -15.17 -6.78
CA PRO A 58 -6.93 -15.74 -5.47
C PRO A 58 -5.90 -16.82 -5.09
N GLY A 59 -5.73 -17.04 -3.79
CA GLY A 59 -4.85 -18.11 -3.27
C GLY A 59 -3.38 -17.72 -3.05
N LEU A 60 -2.97 -16.48 -3.37
CA LEU A 60 -1.59 -16.01 -3.21
C LEU A 60 -1.27 -15.51 -1.78
N ALA A 61 -1.72 -16.21 -0.74
CA ALA A 61 -1.39 -15.92 0.67
C ALA A 61 -1.60 -14.45 1.15
N LYS A 62 -2.37 -13.62 0.43
CA LYS A 62 -2.58 -12.19 0.75
C LYS A 62 -3.14 -11.99 2.16
N THR A 63 -4.16 -12.78 2.51
CA THR A 63 -4.76 -12.79 3.85
C THR A 63 -3.76 -13.23 4.91
N LEU A 64 -2.95 -14.25 4.60
CA LEU A 64 -1.92 -14.72 5.50
C LEU A 64 -0.88 -13.62 5.75
N ALA A 65 -0.51 -12.86 4.72
CA ALA A 65 0.50 -11.81 4.80
C ALA A 65 0.14 -10.70 5.79
N ILE A 66 -1.03 -10.08 5.60
CA ILE A 66 -1.48 -9.00 6.48
C ILE A 66 -1.81 -9.49 7.89
N LYS A 67 -2.37 -10.70 8.02
CA LYS A 67 -2.63 -11.31 9.34
C LYS A 67 -1.34 -11.58 10.10
N THR A 68 -0.31 -12.05 9.40
CA THR A 68 1.03 -12.31 9.97
C THR A 68 1.65 -11.00 10.44
N LEU A 69 1.61 -9.96 9.61
CA LEU A 69 2.09 -8.63 9.98
C LEU A 69 1.36 -8.07 11.22
N ALA A 70 0.03 -8.20 11.29
CA ALA A 70 -0.73 -7.75 12.44
C ALA A 70 -0.34 -8.50 13.74
N SER A 71 -0.11 -9.82 13.64
CA SER A 71 0.34 -10.66 14.75
C SER A 71 1.74 -10.30 15.25
N ILE A 72 2.65 -9.93 14.34
CA ILE A 72 4.01 -9.50 14.64
C ILE A 72 4.03 -8.21 15.47
N ILE A 73 3.06 -7.31 15.25
CA ILE A 73 2.99 -5.95 15.82
C ILE A 73 2.01 -5.86 17.02
N ASP A 74 1.41 -6.96 17.44
CA ASP A 74 0.41 -6.98 18.53
C ASP A 74 -0.82 -6.08 18.24
N THR A 75 -1.39 -6.24 17.05
CA THR A 75 -2.47 -5.36 16.56
C THR A 75 -3.70 -6.13 16.11
N LYS A 76 -4.84 -5.43 16.07
CA LYS A 76 -6.10 -6.01 15.61
C LYS A 76 -6.10 -6.16 14.10
N PHE A 77 -6.49 -7.34 13.64
CA PHE A 77 -6.74 -7.64 12.24
C PHE A 77 -8.24 -7.84 12.01
N SER A 78 -8.73 -7.30 10.90
CA SER A 78 -10.10 -7.49 10.44
C SER A 78 -10.12 -7.79 8.95
N ARG A 79 -10.88 -8.83 8.58
CA ARG A 79 -11.12 -9.20 7.19
C ARG A 79 -12.56 -8.85 6.83
N ILE A 80 -12.71 -8.15 5.72
CA ILE A 80 -13.99 -7.64 5.24
C ILE A 80 -14.12 -8.11 3.80
N GLN A 81 -15.08 -8.99 3.56
CA GLN A 81 -15.41 -9.43 2.22
C GLN A 81 -16.40 -8.44 1.62
N PHE A 82 -16.05 -7.83 0.50
CA PHE A 82 -16.94 -6.94 -0.22
C PHE A 82 -17.89 -7.77 -1.08
N THR A 83 -19.18 -7.61 -0.83
CA THR A 83 -20.27 -8.28 -1.54
C THR A 83 -21.26 -7.25 -2.09
N PRO A 84 -22.09 -7.59 -3.09
CA PRO A 84 -23.03 -6.65 -3.69
C PRO A 84 -24.09 -6.11 -2.72
N ASP A 85 -24.39 -6.86 -1.66
CA ASP A 85 -25.37 -6.57 -0.62
C ASP A 85 -24.80 -5.84 0.60
N LEU A 86 -23.47 -5.68 0.69
CA LEU A 86 -22.82 -5.01 1.80
C LEU A 86 -23.28 -3.56 1.91
N LEU A 87 -23.60 -3.09 3.12
CA LEU A 87 -23.98 -1.70 3.37
C LEU A 87 -22.84 -0.92 4.03
N PRO A 88 -22.77 0.42 3.87
CA PRO A 88 -21.81 1.24 4.59
C PRO A 88 -21.86 1.07 6.11
N ALA A 89 -23.06 0.83 6.66
CA ALA A 89 -23.26 0.59 8.09
C ALA A 89 -22.65 -0.73 8.57
N ASP A 90 -22.52 -1.74 7.69
CA ASP A 90 -21.86 -3.01 8.03
C ASP A 90 -20.34 -2.85 8.13
N LEU A 91 -19.78 -1.84 7.45
CA LEU A 91 -18.36 -1.49 7.49
C LEU A 91 -18.04 -0.59 8.69
N ILE A 92 -18.78 0.50 8.81
CA ILE A 92 -18.53 1.56 9.80
C ILE A 92 -19.07 1.13 11.17
N GLY A 93 -20.27 0.59 11.22
CA GLY A 93 -21.01 0.31 12.45
C GLY A 93 -22.37 0.98 12.46
N THR A 94 -23.19 0.61 13.44
CA THR A 94 -24.58 1.06 13.56
C THR A 94 -24.98 1.27 15.02
N MET A 95 -26.07 2.01 15.25
CA MET A 95 -26.70 2.15 16.56
C MET A 95 -27.64 0.97 16.78
N ILE A 96 -27.45 0.22 17.86
CA ILE A 96 -28.35 -0.87 18.27
C ILE A 96 -29.06 -0.51 19.58
N TYR A 97 -30.34 -0.81 19.69
CA TYR A 97 -31.06 -0.61 20.95
C TYR A 97 -30.65 -1.69 21.97
N SER A 98 -30.05 -1.28 23.08
CA SER A 98 -29.67 -2.17 24.17
C SER A 98 -30.80 -2.27 25.19
N GLN A 99 -31.53 -3.39 25.18
CA GLN A 99 -32.60 -3.64 26.16
C GLN A 99 -32.11 -3.57 27.61
N LYS A 100 -30.85 -3.94 27.87
CA LYS A 100 -30.26 -3.89 29.22
C LYS A 100 -30.05 -2.47 29.75
N ARG A 101 -29.86 -1.51 28.85
CA ARG A 101 -29.55 -0.11 29.19
C ARG A 101 -30.68 0.85 28.83
N GLU A 102 -31.71 0.36 28.14
CA GLU A 102 -32.82 1.14 27.59
C GLU A 102 -32.34 2.33 26.73
N GLU A 103 -31.17 2.18 26.09
CA GLU A 103 -30.52 3.22 25.29
C GLU A 103 -30.02 2.66 23.95
N PHE A 104 -29.88 3.51 22.94
CA PHE A 104 -29.17 3.16 21.72
C PHE A 104 -27.65 3.20 21.97
N VAL A 105 -26.98 2.06 21.78
CA VAL A 105 -25.53 1.92 21.92
C VAL A 105 -24.86 1.73 20.57
N VAL A 106 -23.66 2.28 20.40
CA VAL A 106 -22.87 2.12 19.19
C VAL A 106 -22.30 0.69 19.12
N ARG A 107 -22.62 -0.02 18.04
CA ARG A 107 -21.93 -1.23 17.62
C ARG A 107 -20.89 -0.86 16.57
N ARG A 108 -19.63 -0.83 16.97
CA ARG A 108 -18.49 -0.59 16.08
C ARG A 108 -18.40 -1.66 14.99
N GLY A 109 -18.22 -1.22 13.75
CA GLY A 109 -18.02 -2.10 12.61
C GLY A 109 -16.59 -2.69 12.53
N PRO A 110 -16.34 -3.56 11.55
CA PRO A 110 -15.06 -4.21 11.32
C PRO A 110 -13.94 -3.24 10.92
N ILE A 111 -14.24 -1.99 10.55
CA ILE A 111 -13.23 -0.95 10.26
C ILE A 111 -12.41 -0.54 11.51
N PHE A 112 -12.92 -0.82 12.72
CA PHE A 112 -12.24 -0.53 13.99
C PHE A 112 -11.18 -1.58 14.34
N ALA A 113 -10.22 -1.76 13.45
CA ALA A 113 -9.02 -2.56 13.64
C ALA A 113 -7.82 -1.85 13.00
N ASN A 114 -6.60 -2.25 13.37
CA ASN A 114 -5.37 -1.64 12.86
C ASN A 114 -5.09 -2.05 11.40
N PHE A 115 -5.31 -3.32 11.09
CA PHE A 115 -5.07 -3.90 9.79
C PHE A 115 -6.37 -4.41 9.19
N ILE A 116 -6.77 -3.82 8.06
CA ILE A 116 -7.99 -4.18 7.35
C ILE A 116 -7.61 -4.85 6.04
N LEU A 117 -8.09 -6.08 5.83
CA LEU A 117 -8.14 -6.69 4.51
C LEU A 117 -9.53 -6.46 3.92
N ALA A 118 -9.62 -5.62 2.89
CA ALA A 118 -10.83 -5.39 2.12
C ALA A 118 -10.80 -6.26 0.86
N ASP A 119 -11.34 -7.48 0.95
CA ASP A 119 -11.31 -8.43 -0.16
C ASP A 119 -12.35 -8.10 -1.21
N GLU A 120 -11.93 -8.11 -2.48
CA GLU A 120 -12.77 -7.90 -3.66
C GLU A 120 -13.56 -6.58 -3.61
N ILE A 121 -12.87 -5.48 -3.31
CA ILE A 121 -13.48 -4.15 -3.15
C ILE A 121 -14.34 -3.73 -4.35
N ASN A 122 -14.04 -4.26 -5.54
CA ASN A 122 -14.79 -4.07 -6.76
C ASN A 122 -16.12 -4.85 -6.83
N ARG A 123 -16.53 -5.63 -5.82
CA ARG A 123 -17.83 -6.34 -5.80
C ARG A 123 -18.94 -5.62 -5.05
N SER A 124 -18.63 -4.55 -4.31
CA SER A 124 -19.66 -3.76 -3.61
C SER A 124 -19.98 -2.46 -4.35
N PRO A 125 -21.19 -1.90 -4.14
CA PRO A 125 -21.57 -0.61 -4.71
C PRO A 125 -20.64 0.54 -4.32
N ALA A 126 -20.56 1.57 -5.16
CA ALA A 126 -19.70 2.75 -4.97
C ALA A 126 -19.88 3.47 -3.63
N LYS A 127 -21.07 3.40 -3.00
CA LYS A 127 -21.32 3.97 -1.66
C LYS A 127 -20.51 3.27 -0.56
N VAL A 128 -20.37 1.95 -0.64
CA VAL A 128 -19.59 1.15 0.33
C VAL A 128 -18.09 1.39 0.13
N GLN A 129 -17.65 1.43 -1.14
CA GLN A 129 -16.29 1.79 -1.49
C GLN A 129 -15.93 3.18 -0.95
N SER A 130 -16.82 4.16 -1.13
CA SER A 130 -16.65 5.53 -0.64
C SER A 130 -16.51 5.58 0.89
N ALA A 131 -17.31 4.80 1.63
CA ALA A 131 -17.23 4.73 3.08
C ALA A 131 -15.87 4.21 3.58
N LEU A 132 -15.30 3.19 2.91
CA LEU A 132 -13.95 2.70 3.22
C LEU A 132 -12.90 3.78 2.91
N LEU A 133 -13.02 4.43 1.77
CA LEU A 133 -12.05 5.44 1.32
C LEU A 133 -12.09 6.72 2.14
N GLU A 134 -13.25 7.07 2.70
CA GLU A 134 -13.40 8.16 3.67
C GLU A 134 -12.67 7.81 4.97
N ALA A 135 -12.89 6.61 5.52
CA ALA A 135 -12.14 6.12 6.68
C ALA A 135 -10.61 6.10 6.43
N MET A 136 -10.20 5.75 5.21
CA MET A 136 -8.82 5.80 4.75
C MET A 136 -8.24 7.21 4.63
N GLN A 137 -9.06 8.24 4.41
CA GLN A 137 -8.55 9.60 4.24
C GLN A 137 -8.62 10.39 5.56
N GLU A 138 -9.75 10.27 6.26
CA GLU A 138 -10.07 11.07 7.46
C GLU A 138 -9.57 10.41 8.75
N ARG A 139 -9.21 9.11 8.73
CA ARG A 139 -8.76 8.35 9.91
C ARG A 139 -9.78 8.35 11.07
N GLN A 140 -11.03 8.61 10.74
CA GLN A 140 -12.15 8.64 11.67
C GLN A 140 -13.43 8.27 10.92
N VAL A 141 -14.44 7.84 11.66
CA VAL A 141 -15.77 7.54 11.12
C VAL A 141 -16.83 8.09 12.05
N THR A 142 -17.96 8.53 11.49
CA THR A 142 -19.09 9.06 12.27
C THR A 142 -20.21 8.02 12.31
N ILE A 143 -20.69 7.70 13.51
CA ILE A 143 -21.83 6.80 13.74
C ILE A 143 -22.90 7.58 14.49
N GLY A 144 -24.05 7.78 13.84
CA GLY A 144 -25.06 8.71 14.34
C GLY A 144 -24.48 10.12 14.40
N GLU A 145 -24.41 10.70 15.60
CA GLU A 145 -23.88 12.05 15.84
C GLU A 145 -22.45 12.05 16.39
N THR A 146 -21.90 10.89 16.75
CA THR A 146 -20.57 10.79 17.38
C THR A 146 -19.50 10.38 16.39
N THR A 147 -18.41 11.15 16.32
CA THR A 147 -17.21 10.81 15.54
C THR A 147 -16.22 10.00 16.37
N TYR A 148 -15.74 8.90 15.80
CA TYR A 148 -14.77 8.00 16.41
C TYR A 148 -13.49 7.96 15.58
N ARG A 149 -12.35 8.22 16.22
CA ARG A 149 -11.03 8.03 15.60
C ARG A 149 -10.67 6.55 15.50
N LEU A 150 -10.01 6.18 14.40
CA LEU A 150 -9.49 4.84 14.19
C LEU A 150 -8.17 4.66 14.97
N GLU A 151 -7.91 3.43 15.41
CA GLU A 151 -6.71 3.10 16.19
C GLU A 151 -5.47 3.10 15.28
N GLU A 152 -4.36 3.68 15.74
CA GLU A 152 -3.09 3.69 15.01
C GLU A 152 -2.19 2.51 15.42
N PRO A 153 -1.42 1.92 14.49
CA PRO A 153 -1.41 2.19 13.05
C PRO A 153 -2.71 1.70 12.38
N PHE A 154 -3.17 2.43 11.35
CA PHE A 154 -4.33 2.05 10.54
C PHE A 154 -3.90 1.85 9.07
N MET A 155 -3.97 0.61 8.58
CA MET A 155 -3.58 0.22 7.23
C MET A 155 -4.66 -0.65 6.57
N VAL A 156 -5.16 -0.19 5.43
CA VAL A 156 -6.06 -0.94 4.56
C VAL A 156 -5.26 -1.57 3.42
N LEU A 157 -5.46 -2.87 3.25
CA LEU A 157 -5.04 -3.66 2.10
C LEU A 157 -6.31 -4.07 1.35
N ALA A 158 -6.58 -3.43 0.22
CA ALA A 158 -7.74 -3.76 -0.60
C ALA A 158 -7.33 -4.71 -1.73
N THR A 159 -8.13 -5.72 -2.05
CA THR A 159 -7.85 -6.63 -3.17
C THR A 159 -8.85 -6.43 -4.30
N GLN A 160 -8.37 -6.49 -5.54
CA GLN A 160 -9.18 -6.52 -6.74
C GLN A 160 -8.87 -7.81 -7.51
N ASN A 161 -9.93 -8.50 -7.93
CA ASN A 161 -9.80 -9.64 -8.82
C ASN A 161 -10.06 -9.18 -10.27
N PRO A 162 -9.04 -9.20 -11.15
CA PRO A 162 -9.20 -8.70 -12.53
C PRO A 162 -10.00 -9.65 -13.44
N ILE A 163 -10.22 -10.90 -13.03
CA ILE A 163 -10.84 -11.94 -13.87
C ILE A 163 -12.38 -11.94 -13.77
N GLU A 164 -12.94 -11.43 -12.67
CA GLU A 164 -14.39 -11.43 -12.44
C GLU A 164 -15.07 -10.28 -13.22
N GLN A 165 -15.78 -10.64 -14.29
CA GLN A 165 -16.50 -9.67 -15.14
C GLN A 165 -17.97 -9.46 -14.72
N GLU A 166 -18.57 -10.40 -13.98
CA GLU A 166 -19.97 -10.28 -13.54
C GLU A 166 -20.10 -9.63 -12.16
N GLY A 167 -20.96 -8.61 -12.07
CA GLY A 167 -21.29 -7.97 -10.80
C GLY A 167 -20.18 -7.12 -10.19
N THR A 168 -19.24 -6.63 -11.00
CA THR A 168 -18.17 -5.75 -10.54
C THR A 168 -18.46 -4.27 -10.80
N TYR A 169 -18.08 -3.44 -9.83
CA TYR A 169 -18.13 -1.99 -9.82
C TYR A 169 -16.67 -1.49 -9.80
N PRO A 170 -16.11 -1.10 -10.96
CA PRO A 170 -14.73 -0.61 -11.01
C PRO A 170 -14.59 0.62 -10.12
N LEU A 171 -13.47 0.72 -9.41
CA LEU A 171 -13.19 1.93 -8.63
C LEU A 171 -12.86 3.07 -9.60
N PRO A 172 -13.53 4.23 -9.48
CA PRO A 172 -13.15 5.43 -10.19
C PRO A 172 -11.70 5.82 -9.92
N GLU A 173 -11.05 6.45 -10.88
CA GLU A 173 -9.63 6.82 -10.83
C GLU A 173 -9.31 7.69 -9.60
N ALA A 174 -10.19 8.64 -9.28
CA ALA A 174 -10.08 9.48 -8.09
C ALA A 174 -10.12 8.68 -6.78
N GLN A 175 -10.76 7.52 -6.77
CA GLN A 175 -10.78 6.61 -5.62
C GLN A 175 -9.50 5.78 -5.55
N VAL A 176 -9.05 5.26 -6.68
CA VAL A 176 -7.82 4.47 -6.77
C VAL A 176 -6.58 5.32 -6.41
N ASP A 177 -6.56 6.62 -6.75
CA ASP A 177 -5.48 7.56 -6.41
C ASP A 177 -5.25 7.73 -4.88
N ARG A 178 -6.23 7.35 -4.05
CA ARG A 178 -6.12 7.36 -2.58
C ARG A 178 -5.24 6.22 -2.04
N PHE A 179 -5.01 5.16 -2.82
CA PHE A 179 -4.06 4.12 -2.46
C PHE A 179 -2.64 4.58 -2.79
N MET A 180 -1.72 4.39 -1.84
CA MET A 180 -0.32 4.78 -2.04
C MET A 180 0.33 3.91 -3.10
N LEU A 181 0.15 2.60 -2.98
CA LEU A 181 0.73 1.57 -3.86
C LEU A 181 -0.37 0.72 -4.49
N LYS A 182 -0.23 0.41 -5.78
CA LYS A 182 -0.93 -0.69 -6.45
C LYS A 182 0.08 -1.80 -6.78
N VAL A 183 0.02 -2.87 -6.01
CA VAL A 183 0.96 -3.99 -6.10
C VAL A 183 0.31 -5.13 -6.87
N VAL A 184 0.95 -5.57 -7.94
CA VAL A 184 0.52 -6.70 -8.75
C VAL A 184 1.28 -7.94 -8.29
N ILE A 185 0.56 -9.00 -7.91
CA ILE A 185 1.15 -10.28 -7.50
C ILE A 185 0.84 -11.34 -8.55
N THR A 186 1.89 -12.00 -9.02
CA THR A 186 1.83 -13.13 -9.96
C THR A 186 1.96 -14.47 -9.23
N TYR A 187 1.79 -15.57 -9.96
CA TYR A 187 2.04 -16.90 -9.42
C TYR A 187 3.49 -17.05 -8.91
N PRO A 188 3.71 -17.81 -7.83
CA PRO A 188 5.04 -18.10 -7.32
C PRO A 188 5.86 -18.92 -8.34
N GLU A 189 7.18 -18.88 -8.21
CA GLU A 189 8.04 -19.77 -8.99
C GLU A 189 7.89 -21.23 -8.55
N LYS A 190 8.23 -22.18 -9.43
CA LYS A 190 8.12 -23.63 -9.17
C LYS A 190 8.77 -24.06 -7.85
N GLU A 191 9.93 -23.49 -7.51
CA GLU A 191 10.65 -23.83 -6.28
C GLU A 191 9.97 -23.28 -5.03
N GLU A 192 9.36 -22.09 -5.14
CA GLU A 192 8.56 -21.45 -4.10
C GLU A 192 7.24 -22.22 -3.90
N GLU A 193 6.58 -22.61 -4.99
CA GLU A 193 5.35 -23.41 -4.95
C GLU A 193 5.59 -24.79 -4.33
N ARG A 194 6.73 -25.42 -4.61
CA ARG A 194 7.14 -26.66 -3.94
C ARG A 194 7.28 -26.49 -2.43
N LEU A 195 7.83 -25.36 -1.98
CA LEU A 195 7.93 -25.06 -0.55
C LEU A 195 6.54 -24.81 0.05
N ILE A 196 5.66 -24.07 -0.64
CA ILE A 196 4.26 -23.86 -0.22
C ILE A 196 3.54 -25.20 -0.04
N ILE A 197 3.70 -26.14 -0.98
CA ILE A 197 3.13 -27.49 -0.87
C ILE A 197 3.66 -28.22 0.38
N ARG A 198 4.97 -28.17 0.62
CA ARG A 198 5.59 -28.84 1.78
C ARG A 198 5.08 -28.28 3.11
N GLU A 199 5.00 -26.96 3.24
CA GLU A 199 4.50 -26.30 4.45
C GLU A 199 3.02 -26.60 4.69
N ASN A 200 2.20 -26.65 3.64
CA ASN A 200 0.78 -27.00 3.77
C ASN A 200 0.52 -28.48 4.10
N LEU A 201 1.48 -29.35 3.81
CA LEU A 201 1.43 -30.78 4.17
C LEU A 201 2.08 -31.07 5.52
N ALA A 202 2.76 -30.10 6.13
CA ALA A 202 3.35 -30.26 7.45
C ALA A 202 2.25 -30.36 8.52
N SER A 203 2.50 -31.13 9.58
CA SER A 203 1.54 -31.32 10.67
C SER A 203 1.29 -30.04 11.48
N GLU A 204 2.24 -29.12 11.48
CA GLU A 204 2.16 -27.82 12.16
C GLU A 204 2.49 -26.70 11.18
N PHE A 205 1.59 -25.72 11.06
CA PHE A 205 1.88 -24.52 10.30
C PHE A 205 2.78 -23.58 11.10
N PRO A 206 3.82 -22.99 10.48
CA PRO A 206 4.66 -22.01 11.14
C PRO A 206 3.83 -20.79 11.57
N THR A 207 4.01 -20.35 12.81
CA THR A 207 3.40 -19.13 13.36
C THR A 207 4.46 -18.08 13.62
N ALA A 208 4.20 -16.85 13.19
CA ALA A 208 5.05 -15.71 13.53
C ALA A 208 4.92 -15.32 15.01
N LYS A 209 6.03 -14.90 15.61
CA LYS A 209 6.02 -14.37 16.99
C LYS A 209 5.71 -12.88 17.01
N THR A 210 5.00 -12.45 18.04
CA THR A 210 4.84 -11.02 18.36
C THR A 210 6.16 -10.47 18.87
N ILE A 211 6.70 -9.47 18.17
CA ILE A 211 8.01 -8.88 18.46
C ILE A 211 7.98 -7.35 18.57
N LEU A 212 6.89 -6.72 18.15
CA LEU A 212 6.71 -5.28 18.16
C LEU A 212 5.39 -4.90 18.81
N LYS A 213 5.30 -3.65 19.24
CA LYS A 213 4.06 -3.00 19.66
C LYS A 213 3.64 -1.93 18.65
N PRO A 214 2.37 -1.49 18.66
CA PRO A 214 1.89 -0.41 17.79
C PRO A 214 2.73 0.88 17.89
N GLU A 215 3.19 1.22 19.10
CA GLU A 215 3.97 2.44 19.36
C GLU A 215 5.34 2.42 18.67
N ASP A 216 5.93 1.24 18.48
CA ASP A 216 7.20 1.07 17.77
C ASP A 216 7.08 1.51 16.31
N ILE A 217 5.96 1.17 15.66
CA ILE A 217 5.67 1.58 14.29
C ILE A 217 5.44 3.09 14.20
N ILE A 218 4.74 3.69 15.17
CA ILE A 218 4.49 5.14 15.20
C ILE A 218 5.80 5.90 15.36
N ARG A 219 6.72 5.41 16.21
CA ARG A 219 8.07 5.96 16.34
C ARG A 219 8.86 5.81 15.04
N ALA A 220 8.87 4.62 14.43
CA ALA A 220 9.56 4.37 13.17
C ALA A 220 9.08 5.28 12.03
N ARG A 221 7.75 5.51 11.92
CA ARG A 221 7.16 6.48 10.97
C ARG A 221 7.72 7.89 11.13
N SER A 222 8.01 8.31 12.36
CA SER A 222 8.58 9.63 12.62
C SER A 222 10.03 9.69 12.13
N VAL A 223 10.81 8.64 12.36
CA VAL A 223 12.20 8.53 11.88
C VAL A 223 12.26 8.45 10.34
N VAL A 224 11.31 7.75 9.70
CA VAL A 224 11.21 7.68 8.23
C VAL A 224 11.05 9.07 7.62
N LYS A 225 10.34 9.99 8.28
CA LYS A 225 10.21 11.38 7.79
C LYS A 225 11.53 12.14 7.82
N GLU A 226 12.41 11.82 8.78
CA GLU A 226 13.74 12.43 8.93
C GLU A 226 14.75 11.95 7.89
N VAL A 227 14.51 10.82 7.21
CA VAL A 227 15.38 10.32 6.12
C VAL A 227 15.61 11.45 5.10
N TYR A 228 16.88 11.70 4.78
CA TYR A 228 17.29 12.78 3.90
C TYR A 228 16.85 12.51 2.46
N LEU A 229 16.20 13.50 1.84
CA LEU A 229 15.84 13.51 0.43
C LEU A 229 16.55 14.71 -0.18
N ASP A 230 17.50 14.45 -1.06
CA ASP A 230 18.25 15.51 -1.73
C ASP A 230 17.37 16.25 -2.75
N GLU A 231 17.61 17.55 -2.95
CA GLU A 231 16.88 18.38 -3.92
C GLU A 231 16.94 17.79 -5.33
N LYS A 232 18.06 17.15 -5.70
CA LYS A 232 18.17 16.48 -7.00
C LYS A 232 17.23 15.28 -7.13
N ILE A 233 17.01 14.54 -6.06
CA ILE A 233 16.06 13.40 -6.05
C ILE A 233 14.62 13.94 -6.09
N GLU A 234 14.35 15.05 -5.41
CA GLU A 234 13.05 15.71 -5.47
C GLU A 234 12.73 16.15 -6.90
N ASN A 235 13.69 16.80 -7.58
CA ASN A 235 13.57 17.15 -9.01
C ASN A 235 13.38 15.90 -9.88
N TYR A 236 14.12 14.82 -9.63
CA TYR A 236 13.95 13.56 -10.35
C TYR A 236 12.53 12.98 -10.20
N ILE A 237 11.95 13.01 -8.99
CA ILE A 237 10.56 12.60 -8.75
C ILE A 237 9.58 13.51 -9.53
N LEU A 238 9.81 14.82 -9.53
CA LEU A 238 8.99 15.77 -10.27
C LEU A 238 9.06 15.49 -11.78
N ASP A 239 10.26 15.29 -12.33
CA ASP A 239 10.45 15.01 -13.75
C ASP A 239 9.72 13.73 -14.17
N ILE A 240 9.79 12.66 -13.37
CA ILE A 240 9.02 11.44 -13.62
C ILE A 240 7.51 11.73 -13.64
N VAL A 241 7.00 12.46 -12.65
CA VAL A 241 5.56 12.78 -12.56
C VAL A 241 5.12 13.69 -13.71
N PHE A 242 5.91 14.69 -14.07
CA PHE A 242 5.59 15.60 -15.17
C PHE A 242 5.73 14.93 -16.54
N ALA A 243 6.63 13.95 -16.70
CA ALA A 243 6.72 13.12 -17.90
C ALA A 243 5.43 12.33 -18.17
N THR A 244 4.68 11.94 -17.12
CA THR A 244 3.35 11.33 -17.31
C THR A 244 2.28 12.32 -17.78
N ARG A 245 2.46 13.63 -17.54
CA ARG A 245 1.47 14.68 -17.88
C ARG A 245 1.78 15.38 -19.20
N GLN A 246 3.07 15.52 -19.50
CA GLN A 246 3.59 16.27 -20.64
C GLN A 246 4.71 15.46 -21.32
N PRO A 247 4.44 14.22 -21.79
CA PRO A 247 5.47 13.31 -22.29
C PRO A 247 6.29 13.89 -23.46
N GLU A 248 5.69 14.75 -24.30
CA GLU A 248 6.38 15.45 -25.38
C GLU A 248 7.58 16.28 -24.89
N LYS A 249 7.47 16.97 -23.75
CA LYS A 249 8.54 17.81 -23.20
C LYS A 249 9.74 17.00 -22.70
N PHE A 250 9.55 15.72 -22.46
CA PHE A 250 10.57 14.79 -21.97
C PHE A 250 11.06 13.85 -23.07
N GLY A 251 10.86 14.19 -24.34
CA GLY A 251 11.35 13.39 -25.47
C GLY A 251 10.53 12.12 -25.75
N LEU A 252 9.29 12.05 -25.26
CA LEU A 252 8.39 10.91 -25.42
C LEU A 252 7.12 11.28 -26.20
N PRO A 253 7.20 11.90 -27.39
CA PRO A 253 6.02 12.36 -28.12
C PRO A 253 5.04 11.23 -28.44
N LYS A 254 5.55 9.99 -28.59
CA LYS A 254 4.75 8.78 -28.84
C LYS A 254 3.65 8.53 -27.80
N PHE A 255 3.85 8.92 -26.54
CA PHE A 255 2.88 8.67 -25.47
C PHE A 255 1.83 9.78 -25.29
N THR A 256 1.99 10.91 -25.96
CA THR A 256 1.04 12.04 -25.87
C THR A 256 -0.40 11.66 -26.25
N PRO A 257 -0.67 10.95 -27.37
CA PRO A 257 -2.04 10.51 -27.68
C PRO A 257 -2.48 9.29 -26.85
N LEU A 258 -1.56 8.62 -26.17
CA LEU A 258 -1.79 7.35 -25.48
C LEU A 258 -2.17 7.54 -23.99
N ILE A 259 -1.76 8.66 -23.39
CA ILE A 259 -2.06 8.99 -22.00
C ILE A 259 -3.27 9.93 -21.96
N ALA A 260 -4.39 9.46 -21.42
CA ALA A 260 -5.60 10.26 -21.22
C ALA A 260 -5.41 11.30 -20.10
N TYR A 261 -4.76 10.90 -19.01
CA TYR A 261 -4.36 11.79 -17.91
C TYR A 261 -3.14 11.22 -17.18
N GLY A 262 -2.28 12.11 -16.70
CA GLY A 262 -1.06 11.77 -15.97
C GLY A 262 -1.25 11.71 -14.45
N ALA A 263 -0.19 11.32 -13.76
CA ALA A 263 -0.20 11.08 -12.32
C ALA A 263 -0.51 12.35 -11.51
N SER A 264 -1.30 12.25 -10.44
CA SER A 264 -1.70 13.39 -9.59
C SER A 264 -0.55 13.88 -8.70
N PRO A 265 -0.67 15.03 -7.99
CA PRO A 265 0.30 15.43 -6.97
C PRO A 265 0.51 14.40 -5.86
N ARG A 266 -0.48 13.52 -5.60
CA ARG A 266 -0.34 12.41 -4.65
C ARG A 266 0.73 11.42 -5.08
N ALA A 267 1.00 11.30 -6.38
CA ALA A 267 2.06 10.46 -6.90
C ALA A 267 3.44 10.91 -6.41
N GLY A 268 3.75 12.20 -6.53
CA GLY A 268 5.04 12.76 -6.07
C GLY A 268 5.21 12.62 -4.57
N ILE A 269 4.16 12.92 -3.80
CA ILE A 269 4.15 12.72 -2.33
C ILE A 269 4.35 11.25 -1.97
N SER A 270 3.64 10.34 -2.65
CA SER A 270 3.74 8.90 -2.41
C SER A 270 5.14 8.37 -2.76
N LEU A 271 5.72 8.79 -3.90
CA LEU A 271 7.09 8.43 -4.29
C LEU A 271 8.10 8.90 -3.25
N ALA A 272 8.03 10.16 -2.81
CA ALA A 272 8.96 10.71 -1.83
C ALA A 272 8.90 9.95 -0.48
N ILE A 273 7.69 9.75 0.06
CA ILE A 273 7.52 9.06 1.35
C ILE A 273 7.88 7.57 1.22
N ALA A 274 7.47 6.91 0.13
CA ALA A 274 7.79 5.51 -0.09
C ALA A 274 9.29 5.29 -0.30
N ALA A 275 9.99 6.18 -1.02
CA ALA A 275 11.43 6.12 -1.20
C ALA A 275 12.18 6.31 0.13
N LYS A 276 11.73 7.24 0.99
CA LYS A 276 12.25 7.37 2.36
C LYS A 276 12.03 6.11 3.19
N ALA A 277 10.83 5.52 3.13
CA ALA A 277 10.52 4.27 3.84
C ALA A 277 11.39 3.11 3.33
N TYR A 278 11.63 3.04 2.02
CA TYR A 278 12.47 2.03 1.40
C TYR A 278 13.95 2.19 1.77
N ALA A 279 14.46 3.43 1.78
CA ALA A 279 15.81 3.73 2.30
C ALA A 279 15.94 3.32 3.77
N PHE A 280 14.94 3.61 4.61
CA PHE A 280 14.89 3.18 6.01
C PHE A 280 14.93 1.65 6.15
N ILE A 281 14.13 0.92 5.36
CA ILE A 281 14.14 -0.56 5.30
C ILE A 281 15.52 -1.10 4.86
N ARG A 282 16.25 -0.34 4.05
CA ARG A 282 17.62 -0.63 3.59
C ARG A 282 18.70 -0.11 4.54
N ARG A 283 18.33 0.38 5.73
CA ARG A 283 19.24 0.96 6.74
C ARG A 283 20.03 2.17 6.27
N ARG A 284 19.46 2.95 5.35
CA ARG A 284 20.06 4.19 4.86
C ARG A 284 19.26 5.39 5.33
N GLY A 285 19.99 6.41 5.79
CA GLY A 285 19.46 7.72 6.16
C GLY A 285 19.35 8.72 5.02
N PHE A 286 19.54 8.27 3.79
CA PHE A 286 19.35 9.07 2.59
C PHE A 286 18.76 8.22 1.46
N VAL A 287 17.95 8.86 0.62
CA VAL A 287 17.34 8.26 -0.57
C VAL A 287 18.34 8.29 -1.74
N VAL A 288 18.38 7.22 -2.53
CA VAL A 288 19.12 7.16 -3.81
C VAL A 288 18.14 7.03 -4.98
N PRO A 289 18.53 7.37 -6.23
CA PRO A 289 17.61 7.32 -7.37
C PRO A 289 16.99 5.94 -7.62
N GLU A 290 17.74 4.88 -7.31
CA GLU A 290 17.27 3.50 -7.44
C GLU A 290 16.08 3.16 -6.52
N ASP A 291 15.97 3.84 -5.38
CA ASP A 291 14.83 3.71 -4.47
C ASP A 291 13.55 4.23 -5.13
N VAL A 292 13.65 5.38 -5.81
CA VAL A 292 12.54 5.97 -6.55
C VAL A 292 12.16 5.07 -7.73
N ARG A 293 13.14 4.64 -8.52
CA ARG A 293 12.92 3.75 -9.69
C ARG A 293 12.19 2.47 -9.31
N SER A 294 12.63 1.81 -8.23
CA SER A 294 12.03 0.55 -7.75
C SER A 294 10.55 0.68 -7.38
N LEU A 295 10.11 1.88 -6.99
CA LEU A 295 8.74 2.14 -6.52
C LEU A 295 7.84 2.78 -7.56
N CYS A 296 8.39 3.23 -8.69
CA CYS A 296 7.64 3.96 -9.71
C CYS A 296 6.50 3.13 -10.29
N ALA A 297 6.71 1.84 -10.58
CA ALA A 297 5.65 0.98 -11.09
C ALA A 297 4.47 0.92 -10.10
N ASP A 298 4.74 0.60 -8.84
CA ASP A 298 3.69 0.44 -7.83
C ASP A 298 3.00 1.76 -7.45
N VAL A 299 3.68 2.90 -7.55
CA VAL A 299 3.08 4.20 -7.25
C VAL A 299 2.35 4.78 -8.45
N LEU A 300 2.82 4.58 -9.68
CA LEU A 300 2.29 5.28 -10.85
C LEU A 300 1.28 4.48 -11.67
N ARG A 301 1.32 3.15 -11.66
CA ARG A 301 0.50 2.33 -12.58
C ARG A 301 -1.00 2.58 -12.49
N HIS A 302 -1.49 2.96 -11.32
CA HIS A 302 -2.91 3.24 -11.07
C HIS A 302 -3.26 4.73 -11.13
N ARG A 303 -2.28 5.56 -11.49
CA ARG A 303 -2.38 7.01 -11.60
C ARG A 303 -2.21 7.51 -13.03
N ILE A 304 -1.98 6.61 -13.99
CA ILE A 304 -1.88 6.91 -15.42
C ILE A 304 -3.09 6.31 -16.12
N GLY A 305 -3.92 7.18 -16.70
CA GLY A 305 -5.04 6.77 -17.55
C GLY A 305 -4.60 6.58 -18.98
N LEU A 306 -5.04 5.48 -19.59
CA LEU A 306 -4.78 5.20 -20.99
C LEU A 306 -5.96 5.65 -21.85
N THR A 307 -5.69 6.05 -23.09
CA THR A 307 -6.74 6.27 -24.08
C THR A 307 -7.20 4.94 -24.68
N TYR A 308 -8.38 4.93 -25.31
CA TYR A 308 -8.86 3.76 -26.05
C TYR A 308 -7.90 3.30 -27.16
N GLU A 309 -7.17 4.24 -27.76
CA GLU A 309 -6.12 3.95 -28.75
C GLU A 309 -4.98 3.14 -28.13
N ALA A 310 -4.50 3.54 -26.95
CA ALA A 310 -3.47 2.81 -26.22
C ALA A 310 -3.92 1.39 -25.83
N GLU A 311 -5.18 1.23 -25.41
CA GLU A 311 -5.74 -0.09 -25.12
C GLU A 311 -5.81 -0.97 -26.37
N ALA A 312 -6.20 -0.40 -27.53
CA ALA A 312 -6.24 -1.11 -28.80
C ALA A 312 -4.85 -1.56 -29.27
N GLU A 313 -3.81 -0.76 -28.98
CA GLU A 313 -2.42 -1.08 -29.25
C GLU A 313 -1.77 -2.02 -28.21
N ASN A 314 -2.53 -2.48 -27.20
CA ASN A 314 -2.05 -3.29 -26.07
C ASN A 314 -0.90 -2.64 -25.29
N ILE A 315 -0.89 -1.31 -25.24
CA ILE A 315 0.06 -0.54 -24.44
C ILE A 315 -0.38 -0.56 -22.99
N THR A 316 0.55 -0.87 -22.07
CA THR A 316 0.26 -0.92 -20.64
C THR A 316 0.88 0.24 -19.88
N GLN A 317 0.31 0.59 -18.73
CA GLN A 317 0.89 1.62 -17.86
C GLN A 317 2.33 1.28 -17.45
N ASP A 318 2.62 -0.01 -17.21
CA ASP A 318 3.96 -0.47 -16.83
C ASP A 318 4.98 -0.25 -17.97
N GLN A 319 4.58 -0.40 -19.25
CA GLN A 319 5.45 -0.06 -20.39
C GLN A 319 5.74 1.44 -20.47
N ILE A 320 4.71 2.28 -20.29
CA ILE A 320 4.89 3.74 -20.28
C ILE A 320 5.83 4.15 -19.16
N ILE A 321 5.64 3.61 -17.95
CA ILE A 321 6.49 3.90 -16.79
C ILE A 321 7.93 3.47 -17.06
N ALA A 322 8.16 2.27 -17.58
CA ALA A 322 9.51 1.80 -17.90
C ALA A 322 10.23 2.72 -18.89
N GLU A 323 9.53 3.16 -19.94
CA GLU A 323 10.09 4.07 -20.93
C GLU A 323 10.36 5.47 -20.37
N ILE A 324 9.48 6.00 -19.51
CA ILE A 324 9.73 7.25 -18.77
C ILE A 324 11.00 7.12 -17.92
N LEU A 325 11.15 6.03 -17.17
CA LEU A 325 12.32 5.81 -16.31
C LEU A 325 13.62 5.67 -17.11
N ASN A 326 13.56 5.14 -18.34
CA ASN A 326 14.71 5.04 -19.23
C ASN A 326 15.10 6.37 -19.88
N THR A 327 14.17 7.32 -19.97
CA THR A 327 14.36 8.59 -20.67
C THR A 327 14.71 9.74 -19.72
N VAL A 328 14.11 9.78 -18.54
CA VAL A 328 14.39 10.81 -17.54
C VAL A 328 15.80 10.61 -16.97
N GLU A 329 16.62 11.66 -17.04
CA GLU A 329 18.00 11.64 -16.57
C GLU A 329 18.09 11.37 -15.06
N VAL A 330 19.04 10.53 -14.68
CA VAL A 330 19.31 10.19 -13.28
C VAL A 330 20.27 11.24 -12.69
N PRO A 331 19.98 11.82 -11.51
CA PRO A 331 20.70 12.98 -10.95
C PRO A 331 22.11 12.75 -10.39
#